data_AF-A0A6P6XUC5-F1
#
_entry.id   AF-A0A6P6XUC5-F1
#
_cell.length_a   1.000
_cell.length_b   1.000
_cell.length_c   1.000
_cell.angle_alpha   90.00
_cell.angle_beta   90.00
_cell.angle_gamma   90.00
#
_symmetry.space_group_name_H-M   'P 1'
#
loop_
_entity.id
_entity.type
_entity.pdbx_description
1 polymer ?
#
loop_
_entity_poly.entity_id
_entity_poly.type
_entity_poly.pdbx_seq_one_letter_code
_entity_poly.pdbx_strand_id
1 'polypeptide(L)'
;MTTAKERIENEMKQLILKAKKLIAEEFDSCVDWIDDEKKKSKKLLEQLEKLQRQYPDIDGKIFNESRDCCDELRQFQKRLDEYRKSILNNDDRMVVNTLDELGRANEGFQRSHYTDLTLRSPTSSSSKV
;
A
#
# COMPACT_ATOMS: atom_id res chain seq x y z
N MET A 1 3.96 -47.03 -7.85
CA MET A 1 5.18 -46.29 -7.48
C MET A 1 5.18 -44.98 -8.25
N THR A 2 4.88 -43.84 -7.61
CA THR A 2 5.04 -42.51 -8.25
C THR A 2 6.51 -42.33 -8.60
N THR A 3 6.82 -42.09 -9.86
CA THR A 3 8.18 -41.80 -10.32
C THR A 3 8.67 -40.48 -9.72
N ALA A 4 9.99 -40.27 -9.64
CA ALA A 4 10.55 -39.01 -9.13
C ALA A 4 10.03 -37.80 -9.91
N LYS A 5 9.82 -37.94 -11.22
CA LYS A 5 9.23 -36.92 -12.10
C LYS A 5 7.81 -36.55 -11.69
N GLU A 6 6.97 -37.55 -11.43
CA GLU A 6 5.57 -37.35 -11.01
C GLU A 6 5.46 -36.62 -9.66
N ARG A 7 6.44 -36.81 -8.76
CA ARG A 7 6.50 -36.07 -7.50
C ARG A 7 6.83 -34.59 -7.73
N ILE A 8 7.79 -34.29 -8.59
CA ILE A 8 8.15 -32.91 -8.95
C ILE A 8 6.99 -32.20 -9.65
N GLU A 9 6.32 -32.87 -10.59
CA GLU A 9 5.15 -32.33 -11.28
C GLU A 9 4.01 -32.00 -10.32
N ASN A 10 3.76 -32.87 -9.34
CA ASN A 10 2.80 -32.60 -8.28
C ASN A 10 3.24 -31.44 -7.38
N GLU A 11 4.52 -31.37 -7.02
CA GLU A 11 5.07 -30.26 -6.23
C GLU A 11 4.89 -28.91 -6.94
N MET A 12 5.20 -28.85 -8.25
CA MET A 12 4.97 -27.64 -9.05
C MET A 12 3.50 -27.26 -9.11
N LYS A 13 2.60 -28.22 -9.33
CA LYS A 13 1.14 -27.97 -9.29
C LYS A 13 0.70 -27.41 -7.94
N GLN A 14 1.21 -27.94 -6.83
CA GLN A 14 0.89 -27.44 -5.49
C GLN A 14 1.40 -26.00 -5.28
N LEU A 15 2.59 -25.68 -5.78
CA LEU A 15 3.13 -24.32 -5.72
C LEU A 15 2.32 -23.34 -6.57
N ILE A 16 1.90 -23.74 -7.77
CA ILE A 16 1.03 -22.95 -8.65
C ILE A 16 -0.32 -22.68 -7.95
N LEU A 17 -0.93 -23.70 -7.34
CA LEU A 17 -2.19 -23.53 -6.61
C LEU A 17 -2.06 -22.56 -5.43
N LYS A 18 -0.96 -22.66 -4.67
CA LYS A 18 -0.67 -21.72 -3.57
C LYS A 18 -0.48 -20.30 -4.07
N ALA A 19 0.24 -20.12 -5.17
CA ALA A 19 0.43 -18.82 -5.79
C ALA A 19 -0.88 -18.22 -6.28
N LYS A 20 -1.71 -18.97 -7.01
CA LYS A 20 -3.04 -18.52 -7.47
C LYS A 20 -3.94 -18.12 -6.30
N LYS A 21 -3.93 -18.89 -5.21
CA LYS A 21 -4.71 -18.55 -4.00
C LYS A 21 -4.24 -17.24 -3.38
N LEU A 22 -2.92 -17.04 -3.28
CA LEU A 22 -2.32 -15.82 -2.73
C LEU A 22 -2.63 -14.59 -3.61
N ILE A 23 -2.64 -14.75 -4.93
CA ILE A 23 -2.98 -13.68 -5.87
C ILE A 23 -4.46 -13.29 -5.80
N ALA A 24 -5.32 -14.25 -5.50
CA ALA A 24 -6.76 -14.05 -5.40
C ALA A 24 -7.21 -13.45 -4.05
N GLU A 25 -6.31 -13.35 -3.06
CA GLU A 25 -6.62 -12.79 -1.76
C GLU A 25 -6.81 -11.27 -1.85
N GLU A 26 -7.82 -10.74 -1.15
CA GLU A 26 -8.13 -9.31 -1.14
C GLU A 26 -7.04 -8.52 -0.41
N PHE A 27 -6.78 -7.29 -0.86
CA PHE A 27 -5.74 -6.46 -0.26
C PHE A 27 -6.17 -5.88 1.10
N ASP A 28 -5.35 -6.12 2.11
CA ASP A 28 -5.48 -5.48 3.43
C ASP A 28 -4.68 -4.16 3.47
N SER A 29 -5.23 -3.13 4.11
CA SER A 29 -4.58 -1.82 4.30
C SER A 29 -3.36 -1.85 5.24
N CYS A 30 -3.12 -2.94 5.95
CA CYS A 30 -1.99 -3.09 6.85
C CYS A 30 -0.66 -3.22 6.08
N VAL A 31 0.29 -2.32 6.36
CA VAL A 31 1.61 -2.33 5.69
C VAL A 31 2.39 -3.61 5.99
N ASP A 32 2.33 -4.10 7.23
CA ASP A 32 2.98 -5.37 7.61
C ASP A 32 2.39 -6.55 6.83
N TRP A 33 1.07 -6.55 6.62
CA TRP A 33 0.41 -7.57 5.80
C TRP A 33 0.92 -7.53 4.36
N ILE A 34 1.05 -6.34 3.77
CA ILE A 34 1.57 -6.18 2.39
C ILE A 34 3.02 -6.69 2.30
N ASP A 35 3.87 -6.38 3.27
CA ASP A 35 5.27 -6.80 3.30
C ASP A 35 5.39 -8.33 3.49
N ASP A 36 4.55 -8.95 4.32
CA ASP A 36 4.47 -10.40 4.46
C ASP A 36 3.98 -11.09 3.18
N GLU A 37 2.95 -10.55 2.54
CA GLU A 37 2.38 -11.13 1.30
C GLU A 37 3.37 -11.02 0.14
N LYS A 38 4.13 -9.92 0.09
CA LYS A 38 5.24 -9.75 -0.85
C LYS A 38 6.35 -10.79 -0.61
N LYS A 39 6.69 -11.05 0.66
CA LYS A 39 7.71 -12.04 1.03
C LYS A 39 7.27 -13.47 0.67
N LYS A 40 6.00 -13.82 0.93
CA LYS A 40 5.41 -15.10 0.51
C LYS A 40 5.43 -15.26 -1.02
N SER A 41 5.01 -14.22 -1.74
CA SER A 41 5.03 -14.20 -3.22
C SER A 41 6.43 -14.42 -3.79
N LYS A 42 7.45 -13.72 -3.24
CA LYS A 42 8.86 -13.91 -3.64
C LYS A 42 9.33 -15.34 -3.42
N LYS A 43 9.04 -15.92 -2.25
CA LYS A 43 9.44 -17.29 -1.93
C LYS A 43 8.82 -18.32 -2.88
N LEU A 44 7.54 -18.14 -3.24
CA LEU A 44 6.86 -19.01 -4.22
C LEU A 44 7.48 -18.89 -5.61
N LEU A 45 7.79 -17.65 -6.04
CA LEU A 45 8.46 -17.39 -7.31
C LEU A 45 9.83 -18.08 -7.38
N GLU A 46 10.67 -17.90 -6.36
CA GLU A 46 12.00 -18.53 -6.29
C GLU A 46 11.92 -20.06 -6.31
N GLN A 47 10.94 -20.64 -5.62
CA GLN A 47 10.72 -22.09 -5.63
C GLN A 47 10.32 -22.61 -7.01
N LEU A 48 9.39 -21.93 -7.70
CA LEU A 48 8.96 -22.30 -9.05
C LEU A 48 10.11 -22.17 -10.05
N GLU A 49 10.85 -21.06 -10.04
CA GLU A 49 12.01 -20.87 -10.93
C GLU A 49 13.12 -21.89 -10.67
N LYS A 50 13.35 -22.23 -9.40
CA LYS A 50 14.32 -23.26 -9.02
C LYS A 50 13.91 -24.65 -9.51
N LEU A 51 12.62 -24.99 -9.49
CA LEU A 51 12.13 -26.25 -10.03
C LEU A 51 12.19 -26.28 -11.56
N GLN A 52 11.81 -25.19 -12.24
CA GLN A 52 11.93 -25.07 -13.69
C GLN A 52 13.38 -25.26 -14.18
N ARG A 53 14.37 -24.74 -13.45
CA ARG A 53 15.79 -24.88 -13.81
C ARG A 53 16.33 -26.28 -13.54
N GLN A 54 15.93 -26.91 -12.43
CA GLN A 54 16.42 -28.25 -12.07
C GLN A 54 15.79 -29.36 -12.90
N TYR A 55 14.56 -29.16 -13.37
CA TYR A 55 13.79 -30.18 -14.08
C TYR A 55 13.24 -29.61 -15.40
N PRO A 56 14.07 -29.43 -16.43
CA PRO A 56 13.62 -28.96 -17.74
C PRO A 56 12.80 -30.02 -18.51
N ASP A 57 12.95 -31.31 -18.16
CA ASP A 57 12.26 -32.44 -18.81
C ASP A 57 10.85 -32.73 -18.25
N ILE A 58 10.28 -31.84 -17.44
CA ILE A 58 8.88 -31.93 -17.00
C ILE A 58 7.90 -31.73 -18.15
N ASP A 59 6.67 -32.20 -17.96
CA ASP A 59 5.60 -32.00 -18.93
C ASP A 59 5.45 -30.53 -19.34
N GLY A 60 5.41 -30.30 -20.66
CA GLY A 60 5.38 -28.94 -21.23
C GLY A 60 4.16 -28.13 -20.80
N LYS A 61 3.03 -28.79 -20.48
CA LYS A 61 1.84 -28.10 -19.97
C LYS A 61 2.10 -27.54 -18.57
N ILE A 62 2.71 -28.35 -17.70
CA ILE A 62 3.07 -27.93 -16.33
C ILE A 62 4.16 -26.86 -16.37
N PHE A 63 5.14 -26.99 -17.27
CA PHE A 63 6.17 -25.99 -17.45
C PHE A 63 5.59 -24.63 -17.88
N ASN A 64 4.70 -24.62 -18.88
CA ASN A 64 4.04 -23.41 -19.33
C ASN A 64 3.15 -22.80 -18.23
N GLU A 65 2.34 -23.61 -17.55
CA GLU A 65 1.50 -23.13 -16.45
C GLU A 65 2.35 -22.54 -15.31
N SER A 66 3.50 -23.14 -15.02
CA SER A 66 4.44 -22.60 -14.05
C SER A 66 5.05 -21.28 -14.50
N ARG A 67 5.35 -21.10 -15.80
CA ARG A 67 5.86 -19.84 -16.34
C ARG A 67 4.82 -18.73 -16.24
N ASP A 68 3.59 -19.01 -16.65
CA ASP A 68 2.47 -18.07 -16.55
C ASP A 68 2.27 -17.67 -15.08
N CYS A 69 2.30 -18.64 -14.16
CA CYS A 69 2.20 -18.38 -12.73
C CYS A 69 3.35 -17.51 -12.19
N CYS A 70 4.58 -17.70 -12.69
CA CYS A 70 5.71 -16.83 -12.33
C CYS A 70 5.49 -15.38 -12.80
N ASP A 71 4.93 -15.19 -13.99
CA ASP A 71 4.61 -13.86 -14.50
C ASP A 71 3.46 -13.20 -13.73
N GLU A 72 2.43 -13.96 -13.37
CA GLU A 72 1.36 -13.48 -12.48
C GLU A 72 1.89 -13.07 -11.10
N LEU A 73 2.79 -13.87 -10.50
CA LEU A 73 3.44 -13.53 -9.23
C LEU A 73 4.25 -12.24 -9.33
N ARG A 74 4.98 -12.03 -10.42
CA ARG A 74 5.73 -10.79 -10.67
C ARG A 74 4.78 -9.59 -10.80
N GLN A 75 3.65 -9.75 -11.50
CA GLN A 75 2.64 -8.69 -11.58
C GLN A 75 2.00 -8.41 -10.23
N PHE A 76 1.67 -9.44 -9.46
CA PHE A 76 1.13 -9.31 -8.11
C PHE A 76 2.07 -8.54 -7.18
N GLN A 77 3.37 -8.85 -7.21
CA GLN A 77 4.38 -8.10 -6.44
C GLN A 77 4.41 -6.61 -6.82
N LYS A 78 4.27 -6.28 -8.12
CA LYS A 78 4.17 -4.88 -8.56
C LYS A 78 2.91 -4.19 -8.03
N ARG A 79 1.76 -4.87 -8.06
CA ARG A 79 0.51 -4.34 -7.51
C ARG A 79 0.62 -4.09 -6.00
N LEU A 80 1.24 -4.99 -5.24
CA LEU A 80 1.51 -4.78 -3.81
C LEU A 80 2.41 -3.55 -3.58
N ASP A 81 3.43 -3.34 -4.41
CA ASP A 81 4.30 -2.16 -4.32
C ASP A 81 3.55 -0.85 -4.61
N GLU A 82 2.69 -0.85 -5.62
CA GLU A 82 1.83 0.29 -5.96
C GLU A 82 0.81 0.57 -4.85
N TYR A 83 0.20 -0.48 -4.31
CA TYR A 83 -0.77 -0.37 -3.22
C TYR A 83 -0.13 0.16 -1.93
N ARG A 84 1.05 -0.35 -1.56
CA ARG A 84 1.84 0.17 -0.42
C ARG A 84 2.15 1.66 -0.58
N LYS A 85 2.58 2.09 -1.77
CA LYS A 85 2.82 3.51 -2.07
C LYS A 85 1.54 4.32 -1.97
N SER A 86 0.42 3.79 -2.44
CA SER A 86 -0.88 4.46 -2.35
C SER A 86 -1.30 4.69 -0.90
N ILE A 87 -1.12 3.69 -0.03
CA ILE A 87 -1.44 3.82 1.41
C ILE A 87 -0.58 4.90 2.06
N LEU A 88 0.74 4.84 1.87
CA LEU A 88 1.67 5.81 2.45
C LEU A 88 1.40 7.25 1.98
N ASN A 89 1.09 7.45 0.70
CA ASN A 89 0.76 8.77 0.16
C ASN A 89 -0.60 9.30 0.62
N ASN A 90 -1.56 8.43 0.95
CA ASN A 90 -2.88 8.82 1.43
C ASN A 90 -2.82 9.26 2.90
N ASP A 91 -2.01 8.55 3.71
CA ASP A 91 -1.75 8.89 5.11
C ASP A 91 -1.11 10.30 5.24
N ASP A 92 -0.09 10.58 4.42
CA ASP A 92 0.61 11.86 4.40
C ASP A 92 -0.33 13.03 4.02
N ARG A 93 -1.23 12.82 3.06
CA ARG A 93 -2.23 13.82 2.66
C ARG A 93 -3.29 14.09 3.73
N MET A 94 -3.72 13.08 4.49
CA MET A 94 -4.69 13.26 5.56
C MET A 94 -4.10 14.04 6.74
N VAL A 95 -2.83 13.80 7.08
CA VAL A 95 -2.12 14.57 8.11
C VAL A 95 -1.99 16.04 7.69
N VAL A 96 -1.62 16.32 6.45
CA VAL A 96 -1.47 17.69 5.93
C VAL A 96 -2.81 18.46 5.96
N ASN A 97 -3.92 17.82 5.57
CA ASN A 97 -5.23 18.46 5.62
C ASN A 97 -5.67 18.77 7.06
N THR A 98 -5.41 17.86 8.01
CA THR A 98 -5.76 18.06 9.42
C THR A 98 -4.95 19.20 10.05
N LEU A 99 -3.66 19.32 9.69
CA LEU A 99 -2.79 20.37 10.21
C LEU A 99 -3.16 21.76 9.64
N ASP A 100 -3.52 21.86 8.35
CA ASP A 100 -4.03 23.11 7.76
C ASP A 100 -5.36 23.53 8.42
N GLU A 101 -6.26 22.58 8.66
CA GLU A 101 -7.54 22.86 9.31
C GLU A 101 -7.39 23.34 10.76
N LEU A 102 -6.48 22.74 11.54
CA LEU A 102 -6.13 23.19 12.88
C LEU A 102 -5.42 24.55 12.89
N GLY A 103 -4.56 24.80 11.89
CA GLY A 103 -3.91 26.10 11.70
C GLY A 103 -4.91 27.23 11.48
N ARG A 104 -5.88 27.03 10.58
CA ARG A 104 -6.95 27.99 10.30
C ARG A 104 -7.90 28.19 11.49
N ALA A 105 -8.21 27.13 12.24
CA ALA A 105 -9.03 27.23 13.45
C ALA A 105 -8.34 28.08 14.54
N ASN A 106 -7.02 28.01 14.65
CA ASN A 106 -6.24 28.80 15.61
C ASN A 106 -6.13 30.30 15.22
N GLU A 107 -6.05 30.62 13.92
CA GLU A 107 -6.03 32.01 13.45
C GLU A 107 -7.37 32.75 13.67
N GLY A 108 -8.51 32.04 13.63
CA GLY A 108 -9.83 32.60 13.94
C GLY A 108 -10.01 32.98 15.42
N PHE A 109 -9.30 32.29 16.33
CA PHE A 109 -9.39 32.54 17.77
C PHE A 109 -8.57 33.78 18.20
N GLN A 110 -7.41 34.03 17.58
CA GLN A 110 -6.56 35.18 17.93
C GLN A 110 -7.08 36.52 17.38
N ARG A 111 -7.82 36.51 16.26
CA ARG A 111 -8.39 37.75 15.66
C ARG A 111 -9.59 38.32 16.40
N SER A 112 -10.26 37.54 17.25
CA SER A 112 -11.48 37.96 17.96
C SER A 112 -11.23 38.71 19.28
N HIS A 113 -9.97 38.82 19.73
CA HIS A 113 -9.62 39.46 21.00
C HIS A 113 -8.97 40.86 20.89
N TYR A 114 -8.91 41.46 19.69
CA TYR A 114 -8.23 42.75 19.46
C TYR A 114 -9.05 43.80 18.69
N THR A 115 -10.39 43.79 18.78
CA THR A 115 -11.23 44.80 18.10
C THR A 115 -12.22 45.55 18.98
N ASP A 116 -12.07 45.54 20.31
CA ASP A 116 -12.94 46.33 21.20
C ASP A 116 -12.15 47.24 22.14
N LEU A 117 -11.41 48.22 21.61
CA LEU A 117 -10.91 49.34 22.42
C LEU A 117 -10.45 50.56 21.60
N THR A 118 -11.21 50.94 20.56
CA THR A 118 -11.13 52.32 20.06
C THR A 118 -12.52 52.78 19.63
N LEU A 119 -13.21 53.57 20.47
CA LEU A 119 -14.16 54.61 20.05
C LEU A 119 -14.91 55.19 21.28
N ARG A 120 -14.36 56.26 21.85
CA ARG A 120 -15.19 57.38 22.34
C ARG A 120 -14.35 58.63 22.57
N SER A 121 -14.30 59.50 21.56
CA SER A 121 -14.13 60.93 21.78
C SER A 121 -15.50 61.54 22.10
N PRO A 122 -15.57 62.55 22.98
CA PRO A 122 -16.48 63.64 22.70
C PRO A 122 -15.79 65.01 22.80
N THR A 123 -15.82 65.70 21.67
CA THR A 123 -16.16 67.12 21.45
C THR A 123 -15.74 68.18 22.47
N SER A 124 -14.93 69.10 21.95
CA SER A 124 -14.67 70.47 22.40
C SER A 124 -15.94 71.25 22.80
N SER A 125 -15.85 72.04 23.86
CA SER A 125 -16.54 73.34 23.96
C SER A 125 -15.74 74.30 24.82
N SER A 126 -15.34 75.39 24.18
CA SER A 126 -14.71 76.58 24.73
C SER A 126 -15.77 77.46 25.40
N SER A 127 -15.48 78.06 26.56
CA SER A 127 -15.93 79.42 26.89
C SER A 127 -15.14 80.01 28.06
N LYS A 128 -14.59 81.19 27.79
CA LYS A 128 -13.96 82.16 28.71
C LYS A 128 -15.01 82.76 29.66
N VAL A 129 -14.61 83.05 30.90
CA VAL A 129 -14.34 84.40 31.45
C VAL A 129 -13.50 84.29 32.71
#